data_AF-A0A1S0TPQ7-F1
#
_entry.id   AF-A0A1S0TPQ7-F1
#
_cell.length_a   1.000
_cell.length_b   1.000
_cell.length_c   1.000
_cell.angle_alpha   90.00
_cell.angle_beta   90.00
_cell.angle_gamma   90.00
#
_symmetry.space_group_name_H-M   'P 1'
#
loop_
_entity.id
_entity.type
_entity.pdbx_description
1 polymer ?
#
loop_
_entity_poly.entity_id
_entity_poly.type
_entity_poly.pdbx_seq_one_letter_code
_entity_poly.pdbx_strand_id
1 'polypeptide(L)'
;MPSKTNGAPNGTAERSFVNFDPDDPEYIKELQRPAAIKEDLSEMERRKRVQEVLESKSFCRELEELIKQESESHKSDPDHLKTLQRLSELTLPHGQIAASSLHNIGVGAVLPIADLKGSGSYTRTEKLFRNKLASLYRLVDLFQWSQGIYNHITLKLPDSDELLINPFGLLYHEITASSLIKININGEIIDRGSTKLGINQAGYVLHAAIHKARPDVRCVLHMHTAVVSAISSMKCGLLPLSQEAMIIGPVGYHDYQGILDDESEMESIVKDLGDKNVMLLRSHGFVACGESVEDALHLAFNTVIACETQIRAARAGIENLVIPDEKAVERVYKTARKGGGGVDRNGAKDAEGKQINWRIGELEWEAWMRVLDNAVCILLCISGSDFKLW
;
A
#
# COMPACT_ATOMS: atom_id res chain seq x y z
N MET A 1 -67.85 13.86 40.20
CA MET A 1 -67.18 12.75 39.50
C MET A 1 -66.41 13.33 38.32
N PRO A 2 -65.12 12.99 38.14
CA PRO A 2 -64.09 13.86 37.59
C PRO A 2 -63.42 13.29 36.31
N SER A 3 -62.29 13.90 35.92
CA SER A 3 -61.22 13.40 35.00
C SER A 3 -61.29 13.96 33.56
N LYS A 4 -60.20 14.39 32.89
CA LYS A 4 -58.75 14.28 33.12
C LYS A 4 -57.98 15.27 32.21
N THR A 5 -57.00 15.96 32.80
CA THR A 5 -55.63 16.30 32.34
C THR A 5 -55.25 16.43 30.86
N ASN A 6 -54.53 17.52 30.54
CA ASN A 6 -53.23 17.64 29.84
C ASN A 6 -53.20 19.00 29.11
N GLY A 7 -52.18 19.86 29.13
CA GLY A 7 -50.81 19.90 29.62
C GLY A 7 -50.25 21.24 29.11
N ALA A 8 -49.39 21.91 29.88
CA ALA A 8 -48.88 23.24 29.55
C ALA A 8 -48.08 23.26 28.23
N PRO A 9 -48.16 24.32 27.39
CA PRO A 9 -47.24 24.49 26.28
C PRO A 9 -45.95 25.16 26.78
N ASN A 10 -44.84 24.43 26.63
CA ASN A 10 -43.48 24.90 26.78
C ASN A 10 -43.18 26.05 25.80
N GLY A 11 -42.42 27.04 26.28
CA GLY A 11 -41.97 28.19 25.51
C GLY A 11 -41.11 27.80 24.31
N THR A 12 -41.48 28.33 23.14
CA THR A 12 -40.65 28.35 21.94
C THR A 12 -39.68 29.52 22.05
N ALA A 13 -38.38 29.24 22.25
CA ALA A 13 -37.33 30.21 22.06
C ALA A 13 -37.23 30.54 20.55
N GLU A 14 -37.52 31.79 20.19
CA GLU A 14 -37.30 32.34 18.86
C GLU A 14 -35.81 32.24 18.51
N ARG A 15 -35.47 31.51 17.44
CA ARG A 15 -34.16 31.59 16.81
C ARG A 15 -34.15 32.86 15.94
N SER A 16 -33.31 33.82 16.31
CA SER A 16 -32.99 34.98 15.48
C SER A 16 -32.38 34.49 14.16
N PHE A 17 -33.08 34.73 13.04
CA PHE A 17 -32.50 34.59 11.71
C PHE A 17 -31.53 35.76 11.50
N VAL A 18 -30.28 35.45 11.23
CA VAL A 18 -29.24 36.43 10.86
C VAL A 18 -29.69 37.09 9.56
N ASN A 19 -29.81 38.43 9.55
CA ASN A 19 -30.11 39.21 8.35
C ASN A 19 -28.99 38.97 7.32
N PHE A 20 -29.32 38.28 6.23
CA PHE A 20 -28.45 38.06 5.09
C PHE A 20 -28.64 39.23 4.11
N ASP A 21 -27.61 40.07 3.96
CA ASP A 21 -27.59 41.12 2.94
C ASP A 21 -26.85 40.60 1.69
N PRO A 22 -27.56 40.27 0.60
CA PRO A 22 -26.97 39.74 -0.61
C PRO A 22 -26.06 40.73 -1.35
N ASP A 23 -26.11 42.02 -1.01
CA ASP A 23 -25.31 43.08 -1.62
C ASP A 23 -24.09 43.49 -0.78
N ASP A 24 -23.76 42.73 0.29
CA ASP A 24 -22.58 42.96 1.11
C ASP A 24 -21.28 42.83 0.27
N PRO A 25 -20.47 43.90 0.15
CA PRO A 25 -19.24 43.88 -0.64
C PRO A 25 -18.20 42.87 -0.13
N GLU A 26 -18.20 42.49 1.16
CA GLU A 26 -17.35 41.41 1.68
C GLU A 26 -17.82 40.05 1.17
N TYR A 27 -19.12 39.79 1.19
CA TYR A 27 -19.73 38.55 0.70
C TYR A 27 -19.50 38.34 -0.80
N ILE A 28 -19.67 39.41 -1.60
CA ILE A 28 -19.41 39.38 -3.04
C ILE A 28 -17.92 39.10 -3.31
N LYS A 29 -17.02 39.69 -2.53
CA LYS A 29 -15.57 39.47 -2.62
C LYS A 29 -15.16 38.05 -2.24
N GLU A 30 -15.87 37.41 -1.31
CA GLU A 30 -15.67 35.99 -1.00
C GLU A 30 -16.17 35.07 -2.11
N LEU A 31 -17.31 35.36 -2.73
CA LEU A 31 -17.83 34.59 -3.88
C LEU A 31 -16.89 34.65 -5.08
N GLN A 32 -16.29 35.81 -5.35
CA GLN A 32 -15.39 36.03 -6.49
C GLN A 32 -13.94 35.60 -6.23
N ARG A 33 -13.60 35.13 -5.02
CA ARG A 33 -12.23 34.75 -4.67
C ARG A 33 -11.84 33.41 -5.32
N PRO A 34 -10.75 33.34 -6.11
CA PRO A 34 -10.26 32.10 -6.72
C PRO A 34 -10.00 30.99 -5.69
N ALA A 35 -10.25 29.73 -6.07
CA ALA A 35 -10.18 28.58 -5.17
C ALA A 35 -8.82 28.44 -4.47
N ALA A 36 -7.71 28.66 -5.19
CA ALA A 36 -6.36 28.61 -4.64
C ALA A 36 -6.13 29.63 -3.49
N ILE A 37 -6.74 30.82 -3.58
CA ILE A 37 -6.59 31.87 -2.56
C ILE A 37 -7.46 31.56 -1.33
N LYS A 38 -8.61 30.89 -1.50
CA LYS A 38 -9.43 30.43 -0.37
C LYS A 38 -8.72 29.35 0.44
N GLU A 39 -8.03 28.45 -0.25
CA GLU A 39 -7.27 27.37 0.37
C GLU A 39 -6.09 27.92 1.18
N ASP A 40 -5.31 28.83 0.59
CA ASP A 40 -4.18 29.49 1.27
C ASP A 40 -4.62 30.27 2.53
N LEU A 41 -5.74 31.00 2.47
CA LEU A 41 -6.27 31.75 3.63
C LEU A 41 -6.74 30.81 4.75
N SER A 42 -7.41 29.72 4.41
CA SER A 42 -7.82 28.70 5.37
C SER A 42 -6.62 28.05 6.05
N GLU A 43 -5.56 27.78 5.28
CA GLU A 43 -4.34 27.19 5.81
C GLU A 43 -3.57 28.16 6.72
N MET A 44 -3.51 29.45 6.36
CA MET A 44 -2.94 30.49 7.21
C MET A 44 -3.70 30.66 8.53
N GLU A 45 -5.03 30.68 8.51
CA GLU A 45 -5.85 30.75 9.73
C GLU A 45 -5.70 29.52 10.62
N ARG A 46 -5.53 28.33 10.01
CA ARG A 46 -5.23 27.10 10.75
C ARG A 46 -3.86 27.19 11.43
N ARG A 47 -2.81 27.65 10.72
CA ARG A 47 -1.47 27.82 11.28
C ARG A 47 -1.46 28.83 12.44
N LYS A 48 -2.19 29.94 12.29
CA LYS A 48 -2.32 30.97 13.34
C LYS A 48 -2.99 30.41 14.61
N ARG A 49 -4.08 29.64 14.46
CA ARG A 49 -4.76 29.00 15.61
C ARG A 49 -3.88 27.99 16.34
N VAL A 50 -3.11 27.18 15.61
CA VAL A 50 -2.17 26.22 16.22
C VAL A 50 -1.08 26.95 16.99
N GLN A 51 -0.56 28.04 16.44
CA GLN A 51 0.45 28.87 17.12
C GLN A 51 -0.10 29.48 18.42
N GLU A 52 -1.31 30.03 18.41
CA GLU A 52 -1.94 30.60 19.61
C GLU A 52 -2.17 29.57 20.73
N VAL A 53 -2.48 28.31 20.38
CA VAL A 53 -2.65 27.22 21.35
C VAL A 53 -1.31 26.80 21.97
N LEU A 54 -0.25 26.69 21.15
CA LEU A 54 1.08 26.31 21.62
C LEU A 54 1.78 27.42 22.44
N GLU A 55 1.43 28.68 22.20
CA GLU A 55 1.92 29.82 22.98
C GLU A 55 1.14 30.05 24.28
N SER A 56 0.04 29.30 24.49
CA SER A 56 -0.78 29.41 25.70
C SER A 56 -0.07 28.84 26.93
N LYS A 57 0.32 29.73 27.85
CA LYS A 57 0.97 29.38 29.12
C LYS A 57 0.10 28.58 30.08
N SER A 58 -1.22 28.52 29.88
CA SER A 58 -2.10 27.65 30.67
C SER A 58 -2.09 26.23 30.12
N PHE A 59 -2.14 26.09 28.79
CA PHE A 59 -2.09 24.80 28.12
C PHE A 59 -0.76 24.08 28.37
N CYS A 60 0.37 24.79 28.24
CA CYS A 60 1.68 24.20 28.52
C CYS A 60 1.83 23.76 29.99
N ARG A 61 1.24 24.51 30.94
CA ARG A 61 1.27 24.13 32.36
C ARG A 61 0.42 22.92 32.67
N GLU A 62 -0.78 22.83 32.09
CA GLU A 62 -1.63 21.64 32.23
C GLU A 62 -0.97 20.40 31.61
N LEU A 63 -0.31 20.56 30.47
CA LEU A 63 0.44 19.49 29.82
C LEU A 63 1.63 19.01 30.68
N GLU A 64 2.38 19.95 31.27
CA GLU A 64 3.49 19.65 32.18
C GLU A 64 3.03 18.96 33.47
N GLU A 65 1.89 19.37 34.05
CA GLU A 65 1.31 18.73 35.24
C GLU A 65 0.83 17.29 34.94
N LEU A 66 0.23 17.06 33.77
CA LEU A 66 -0.20 15.74 33.30
C LEU A 66 1.00 14.79 33.10
N ILE A 67 2.05 15.26 32.43
CA ILE A 67 3.28 14.47 32.20
C ILE A 67 3.94 14.12 33.54
N LYS A 68 3.92 15.05 34.51
CA LYS A 68 4.52 14.83 35.83
C LYS A 68 3.73 13.78 36.64
N GLN A 69 2.40 13.87 36.67
CA GLN A 69 1.55 12.85 37.29
C GLN A 69 1.74 11.47 36.66
N GLU A 70 1.95 11.41 35.36
CA GLU A 70 2.14 10.16 34.63
C GLU A 70 3.50 9.51 34.94
N SER A 71 4.57 10.30 35.01
CA SER A 71 5.92 9.83 35.38
C SER A 71 6.01 9.17 36.76
N GLU A 72 5.15 9.60 37.70
CA GLU A 72 5.09 9.09 39.07
C GLU A 72 4.22 7.81 39.18
N SER A 73 3.39 7.50 38.18
CA SER A 73 2.42 6.38 38.20
C SER A 73 2.88 5.10 37.49
N HIS A 74 4.13 5.02 37.04
CA HIS A 74 4.66 3.86 36.29
C HIS A 74 4.80 2.58 37.14
N LYS A 75 3.69 1.85 37.33
CA LYS A 75 3.62 0.38 37.43
C LYS A 75 2.31 -0.11 36.82
N SER A 76 2.37 -0.53 35.55
CA SER A 76 1.40 -1.36 34.82
C SER A 76 -0.09 -1.03 34.97
N ASP A 77 -0.70 -0.34 33.98
CA ASP A 77 -2.16 -0.46 33.77
C ASP A 77 -2.63 -0.02 32.36
N PRO A 78 -3.74 -0.60 31.81
CA PRO A 78 -4.34 -0.25 30.51
C PRO A 78 -4.90 1.17 30.36
N ASP A 79 -4.89 1.98 31.42
CA ASP A 79 -5.49 3.32 31.42
C ASP A 79 -4.64 4.38 30.69
N HIS A 80 -3.39 4.06 30.31
CA HIS A 80 -2.53 4.94 29.50
C HIS A 80 -3.16 5.30 28.14
N LEU A 81 -3.94 4.38 27.55
CA LEU A 81 -4.68 4.61 26.30
C LEU A 81 -5.82 5.62 26.45
N LYS A 82 -6.49 5.65 27.61
CA LYS A 82 -7.59 6.59 27.88
C LYS A 82 -7.09 8.01 28.12
N THR A 83 -5.89 8.15 28.70
CA THR A 83 -5.24 9.45 28.92
C THR A 83 -4.81 10.06 27.59
N LEU A 84 -4.21 9.27 26.69
CA LEU A 84 -3.88 9.69 25.32
C LEU A 84 -5.14 10.05 24.50
N GLN A 85 -6.24 9.35 24.73
CA GLN A 85 -7.53 9.64 24.10
C GLN A 85 -8.10 11.00 24.54
N ARG A 86 -8.02 11.33 25.83
CA ARG A 86 -8.42 12.66 26.35
C ARG A 86 -7.53 13.80 25.83
N LEU A 87 -6.22 13.55 25.70
CA LEU A 87 -5.26 14.51 25.14
C LEU A 87 -5.50 14.75 23.63
N SER A 88 -5.93 13.72 22.90
CA SER A 88 -6.35 13.84 21.49
C SER A 88 -7.68 14.61 21.33
N GLU A 89 -8.61 14.46 22.26
CA GLU A 89 -9.90 15.18 22.25
C GLU A 89 -9.72 16.67 22.57
N LEU A 90 -8.72 17.02 23.39
CA LEU A 90 -8.40 18.41 23.75
C LEU A 90 -7.66 19.18 22.65
N THR A 91 -7.03 18.48 21.71
CA THR A 91 -6.20 19.08 20.65
C THR A 91 -6.93 19.26 19.31
N LEU A 92 -8.14 18.72 19.17
CA LEU A 92 -8.98 18.87 17.97
C LEU A 92 -10.02 20.00 18.17
N PRO A 93 -10.03 21.05 17.34
CA PRO A 93 -11.07 22.06 17.39
C PRO A 93 -12.42 21.42 17.03
N HIS A 94 -13.43 21.65 17.87
CA HIS A 94 -14.82 21.36 17.55
C HIS A 94 -15.24 22.17 16.32
N GLY A 95 -15.45 21.50 15.18
CA GLY A 95 -16.14 22.09 14.04
C GLY A 95 -15.53 21.78 12.67
N GLN A 96 -16.16 20.80 12.01
CA GLN A 96 -16.34 20.70 10.55
C GLN A 96 -15.09 20.66 9.64
N ILE A 97 -14.63 19.44 9.34
CA ILE A 97 -14.28 19.01 7.97
C ILE A 97 -14.86 17.60 7.78
N ALA A 98 -15.46 17.35 6.62
CA ALA A 98 -16.32 16.21 6.31
C ALA A 98 -15.71 14.82 6.63
N ALA A 99 -16.40 14.10 7.52
CA ALA A 99 -16.08 12.76 8.00
C ALA A 99 -16.34 11.63 6.96
N SER A 100 -16.71 11.93 5.72
CA SER A 100 -17.16 10.91 4.76
C SER A 100 -16.05 10.16 4.00
N SER A 101 -14.79 10.61 4.06
CA SER A 101 -13.66 9.93 3.38
C SER A 101 -12.66 9.26 4.32
N LEU A 102 -12.87 9.33 5.64
CA LEU A 102 -12.04 8.68 6.66
C LEU A 102 -12.76 7.52 7.38
N HIS A 103 -13.98 7.18 6.95
CA HIS A 103 -14.83 6.21 7.64
C HIS A 103 -14.41 4.73 7.52
N ASN A 104 -13.32 4.39 6.81
CA ASN A 104 -12.85 3.01 6.72
C ASN A 104 -11.58 2.70 7.53
N ILE A 105 -10.96 3.69 8.17
CA ILE A 105 -10.02 3.40 9.25
C ILE A 105 -10.80 3.60 10.54
N GLY A 106 -11.59 2.58 10.90
CA GLY A 106 -11.92 2.42 12.30
C GLY A 106 -10.62 2.45 13.09
N VAL A 107 -10.62 3.10 14.25
CA VAL A 107 -9.54 3.08 15.25
C VAL A 107 -9.44 1.67 15.84
N GLY A 108 -9.25 0.67 14.98
CA GLY A 108 -8.90 -0.69 15.29
C GLY A 108 -7.40 -0.76 15.50
N ALA A 109 -6.97 -1.64 16.41
CA ALA A 109 -5.57 -1.87 16.69
C ALA A 109 -4.77 -2.03 15.39
N VAL A 110 -3.75 -1.18 15.20
CA VAL A 110 -2.83 -1.28 14.07
C VAL A 110 -2.20 -2.67 14.10
N LEU A 111 -2.52 -3.50 13.12
CA LEU A 111 -1.96 -4.85 13.01
C LEU A 111 -0.50 -4.74 12.56
N PRO A 112 0.49 -5.16 13.40
CA PRO A 112 1.89 -5.09 13.03
C PRO A 112 2.20 -6.03 11.86
N ILE A 113 2.99 -5.55 10.89
CA ILE A 113 3.43 -6.35 9.74
C ILE A 113 4.40 -7.46 10.21
N ALA A 114 5.43 -7.07 10.96
CA ALA A 114 6.47 -7.95 11.48
C ALA A 114 6.14 -8.42 12.92
N ASP A 115 5.12 -9.27 13.05
CA ASP A 115 4.56 -9.72 14.33
C ASP A 115 5.22 -10.98 14.93
N LEU A 116 6.25 -11.51 14.27
CA LEU A 116 6.97 -12.71 14.68
C LEU A 116 7.97 -12.44 15.83
N LYS A 117 7.59 -12.73 17.08
CA LYS A 117 8.48 -12.61 18.26
C LYS A 117 9.63 -13.64 18.28
N GLY A 118 10.65 -13.40 19.11
CA GLY A 118 11.86 -14.21 19.25
C GLY A 118 11.65 -15.61 19.85
N SER A 119 12.45 -16.59 19.39
CA SER A 119 12.58 -18.00 19.81
C SER A 119 11.28 -18.83 19.83
N GLY A 120 10.88 -19.43 18.69
CA GLY A 120 9.76 -20.38 18.71
C GLY A 120 9.52 -21.22 17.45
N SER A 121 9.17 -20.62 16.31
CA SER A 121 8.57 -21.41 15.19
C SER A 121 9.31 -21.34 13.85
N TYR A 122 10.12 -20.32 13.60
CA TYR A 122 10.68 -20.05 12.27
C TYR A 122 12.18 -19.72 12.32
N THR A 123 12.92 -20.14 11.29
CA THR A 123 14.33 -19.76 11.11
C THR A 123 14.46 -18.25 10.88
N ARG A 124 15.64 -17.67 11.12
CA ARG A 124 15.88 -16.23 10.87
C ARG A 124 15.57 -15.85 9.42
N THR A 125 15.95 -16.73 8.49
CA THR A 125 15.71 -16.55 7.06
C THR A 125 14.22 -16.58 6.74
N GLU A 126 13.48 -17.58 7.21
CA GLU A 126 12.03 -17.65 6.96
C GLU A 126 11.30 -16.44 7.55
N LYS A 127 11.68 -15.98 8.76
CA LYS A 127 11.13 -14.75 9.35
C LYS A 127 11.33 -13.53 8.45
N LEU A 128 12.54 -13.36 7.90
CA LEU A 128 12.83 -12.25 6.99
C LEU A 128 11.93 -12.30 5.75
N PHE A 129 11.75 -13.48 5.17
CA PHE A 129 10.94 -13.68 3.97
C PHE A 129 9.45 -13.46 4.24
N ARG A 130 8.94 -13.93 5.39
CA ARG A 130 7.58 -13.64 5.85
C ARG A 130 7.35 -12.16 6.05
N ASN A 131 8.30 -11.45 6.68
CA ASN A 131 8.21 -10.00 6.85
C ASN A 131 8.17 -9.28 5.50
N LYS A 132 9.08 -9.62 4.57
CA LYS A 132 9.12 -9.01 3.23
C LYS A 132 7.82 -9.25 2.45
N LEU A 133 7.33 -10.48 2.43
CA LEU A 133 6.09 -10.78 1.73
C LEU A 133 4.89 -10.06 2.37
N ALA A 134 4.79 -10.04 3.70
CA ALA A 134 3.73 -9.31 4.39
C ALA A 134 3.79 -7.81 4.09
N SER A 135 4.99 -7.20 4.08
CA SER A 135 5.17 -5.80 3.66
C SER A 135 4.70 -5.57 2.23
N LEU A 136 5.00 -6.49 1.31
CA LEU A 136 4.55 -6.38 -0.08
C LEU A 136 3.02 -6.41 -0.17
N TYR A 137 2.32 -7.27 0.57
CA TYR A 137 0.85 -7.24 0.64
C TYR A 137 0.34 -5.88 1.14
N ARG A 138 0.94 -5.32 2.18
CA ARG A 138 0.57 -3.98 2.68
C ARG A 138 0.83 -2.86 1.69
N LEU A 139 1.92 -2.92 0.92
CA LEU A 139 2.17 -1.96 -0.16
C LEU A 139 1.14 -2.08 -1.28
N VAL A 140 0.79 -3.28 -1.69
CA VAL A 140 -0.23 -3.51 -2.73
C VAL A 140 -1.59 -2.95 -2.28
N ASP A 141 -1.93 -3.07 -0.99
CA ASP A 141 -3.11 -2.43 -0.42
C ASP A 141 -2.98 -0.90 -0.39
N LEU A 142 -1.83 -0.38 0.05
CA LEU A 142 -1.53 1.06 0.06
C LEU A 142 -1.64 1.70 -1.33
N PHE A 143 -1.20 0.98 -2.38
CA PHE A 143 -1.33 1.41 -3.77
C PHE A 143 -2.74 1.22 -4.36
N GLN A 144 -3.68 0.68 -3.58
CA GLN A 144 -5.06 0.41 -3.98
C GLN A 144 -5.14 -0.56 -5.17
N TRP A 145 -4.24 -1.53 -5.21
CA TRP A 145 -4.22 -2.58 -6.25
C TRP A 145 -4.91 -3.87 -5.78
N SER A 146 -5.22 -4.00 -4.49
CA SER A 146 -5.96 -5.13 -3.93
C SER A 146 -7.39 -5.17 -4.50
N GLN A 147 -7.83 -6.34 -4.98
CA GLN A 147 -9.21 -6.56 -5.43
C GLN A 147 -9.89 -7.54 -4.47
N GLY A 148 -10.43 -7.02 -3.38
CA GLY A 148 -11.04 -7.84 -2.33
C GLY A 148 -10.05 -8.90 -1.82
N ILE A 149 -10.43 -10.18 -1.89
CA ILE A 149 -9.65 -11.32 -1.39
C ILE A 149 -9.01 -12.19 -2.49
N TYR A 150 -9.08 -11.75 -3.75
CA TYR A 150 -8.87 -12.64 -4.91
C TYR A 150 -7.50 -12.57 -5.58
N ASN A 151 -6.64 -11.62 -5.22
CA ASN A 151 -5.27 -11.56 -5.74
C ASN A 151 -4.35 -12.49 -4.93
N HIS A 152 -3.17 -12.80 -5.49
CA HIS A 152 -2.18 -13.68 -4.84
C HIS A 152 -0.75 -13.19 -5.09
N ILE A 153 0.12 -13.45 -4.10
CA ILE A 153 1.56 -13.22 -4.22
C ILE A 153 2.24 -14.43 -3.58
N THR A 154 3.16 -15.07 -4.31
CA THR A 154 3.93 -16.19 -3.77
C THR A 154 5.41 -15.83 -3.67
N LEU A 155 6.04 -16.28 -2.58
CA LEU A 155 7.47 -16.10 -2.37
C LEU A 155 8.13 -17.43 -2.03
N LYS A 156 9.06 -17.87 -2.89
CA LYS A 156 9.85 -19.08 -2.69
C LYS A 156 10.92 -18.85 -1.63
N LEU A 157 10.97 -19.75 -0.64
CA LEU A 157 12.03 -19.73 0.37
C LEU A 157 13.37 -20.13 -0.25
N PRO A 158 14.50 -19.61 0.24
CA PRO A 158 15.81 -19.99 -0.28
C PRO A 158 16.12 -21.46 0.00
N ASP A 159 16.83 -22.10 -0.94
CA ASP A 159 17.30 -23.49 -0.86
C ASP A 159 16.19 -24.53 -0.62
N SER A 160 14.96 -24.21 -0.99
CA SER A 160 13.77 -25.05 -0.81
C SER A 160 12.75 -24.82 -1.92
N ASP A 161 11.89 -25.82 -2.16
CA ASP A 161 10.69 -25.70 -3.02
C ASP A 161 9.44 -25.28 -2.23
N GLU A 162 9.62 -24.84 -0.99
CA GLU A 162 8.58 -24.26 -0.14
C GLU A 162 8.29 -22.81 -0.53
N LEU A 163 7.01 -22.46 -0.52
CA LEU A 163 6.47 -21.17 -0.92
C LEU A 163 5.64 -20.56 0.21
N LEU A 164 5.68 -19.24 0.36
CA LEU A 164 4.79 -18.47 1.21
C LEU A 164 3.67 -17.84 0.37
N ILE A 165 2.44 -17.81 0.88
CA ILE A 165 1.26 -17.21 0.24
C ILE A 165 0.28 -16.66 1.30
N ASN A 166 -0.57 -15.70 0.94
CA ASN A 166 -1.64 -15.24 1.81
C ASN A 166 -2.67 -16.34 2.13
N PRO A 167 -3.23 -16.33 3.35
CA PRO A 167 -4.46 -17.06 3.63
C PRO A 167 -5.62 -16.50 2.83
N PHE A 168 -6.38 -17.37 2.20
CA PHE A 168 -7.56 -16.99 1.43
C PHE A 168 -8.71 -16.60 2.36
N GLY A 169 -9.18 -15.36 2.24
CA GLY A 169 -10.22 -14.78 3.07
C GLY A 169 -9.80 -13.52 3.84
N LEU A 170 -8.49 -13.25 3.96
CA LEU A 170 -8.00 -11.99 4.51
C LEU A 170 -7.86 -10.93 3.41
N LEU A 171 -8.21 -9.69 3.76
CA LEU A 171 -7.85 -8.50 2.99
C LEU A 171 -6.37 -8.20 3.17
N TYR A 172 -5.77 -7.48 2.20
CA TYR A 172 -4.32 -7.28 2.20
C TYR A 172 -3.82 -6.41 3.36
N HIS A 173 -4.64 -5.47 3.86
CA HIS A 173 -4.35 -4.73 5.10
C HIS A 173 -4.45 -5.57 6.39
N GLU A 174 -4.86 -6.83 6.33
CA GLU A 174 -4.89 -7.74 7.50
C GLU A 174 -3.68 -8.68 7.53
N ILE A 175 -2.91 -8.75 6.43
CA ILE A 175 -1.79 -9.68 6.31
C ILE A 175 -0.67 -9.29 7.28
N THR A 176 -0.13 -10.28 8.00
CA THR A 176 1.04 -10.16 8.87
C THR A 176 2.02 -11.29 8.55
N ALA A 177 3.26 -11.18 9.01
CA ALA A 177 4.27 -12.20 8.80
C ALA A 177 3.87 -13.56 9.40
N SER A 178 3.17 -13.54 10.55
CA SER A 178 2.64 -14.75 11.18
C SER A 178 1.43 -15.34 10.45
N SER A 179 0.60 -14.54 9.77
CA SER A 179 -0.61 -15.04 9.11
C SER A 179 -0.36 -15.72 7.76
N LEU A 180 0.81 -15.52 7.16
CA LEU A 180 1.22 -16.19 5.92
C LEU A 180 1.25 -17.71 6.06
N ILE A 181 0.78 -18.40 5.04
CA ILE A 181 0.78 -19.87 4.95
C ILE A 181 2.01 -20.31 4.16
N LYS A 182 2.66 -21.38 4.63
CA LYS A 182 3.74 -22.06 3.91
C LYS A 182 3.20 -23.33 3.25
N ILE A 183 3.48 -23.48 1.96
CA ILE A 183 3.03 -24.59 1.14
C ILE A 183 4.20 -25.23 0.39
N ASN A 184 4.05 -26.48 -0.04
CA ASN A 184 4.95 -27.06 -1.03
C ASN A 184 4.57 -26.62 -2.46
N ILE A 185 5.39 -26.99 -3.44
CA ILE A 185 5.16 -26.67 -4.86
C ILE A 185 3.82 -27.17 -5.40
N ASN A 186 3.23 -28.22 -4.79
CA ASN A 186 1.94 -28.79 -5.19
C ASN A 186 0.74 -28.10 -4.51
N GLY A 187 0.97 -27.09 -3.66
CA GLY A 187 -0.10 -26.35 -2.98
C GLY A 187 -0.59 -27.01 -1.68
N GLU A 188 0.12 -28.03 -1.19
CA GLU A 188 -0.18 -28.65 0.09
C GLU A 188 0.38 -27.81 1.23
N ILE A 189 -0.43 -27.60 2.27
CA ILE A 189 -0.05 -26.75 3.40
C ILE A 189 0.93 -27.49 4.32
N ILE A 190 2.12 -26.92 4.49
CA ILE A 190 3.16 -27.38 5.41
C ILE A 190 3.01 -26.68 6.76
N ASP A 191 2.77 -25.37 6.73
CA ASP A 191 2.57 -24.53 7.92
C ASP A 191 1.43 -23.53 7.68
N ARG A 192 0.47 -23.48 8.61
CA ARG A 192 -0.70 -22.60 8.53
C ARG A 192 -0.44 -21.18 9.06
N GLY A 193 0.72 -20.91 9.64
CA GLY A 193 0.95 -19.67 10.34
C GLY A 193 0.02 -19.54 11.56
N SER A 194 -0.43 -18.32 11.83
CA SER A 194 -1.34 -17.99 12.95
C SER A 194 -2.83 -18.15 12.61
N THR A 195 -3.16 -18.56 11.39
CA THR A 195 -4.54 -18.62 10.87
C THR A 195 -5.05 -20.05 10.71
N LYS A 196 -6.37 -20.21 10.71
CA LYS A 196 -7.06 -21.47 10.38
C LYS A 196 -7.53 -21.54 8.94
N LEU A 197 -7.36 -20.46 8.18
CA LEU A 197 -7.74 -20.38 6.77
C LEU A 197 -6.85 -21.29 5.90
N GLY A 198 -7.33 -21.56 4.69
CA GLY A 198 -6.59 -22.27 3.65
C GLY A 198 -6.02 -21.31 2.59
N ILE A 199 -5.59 -21.86 1.46
CA ILE A 199 -5.19 -21.09 0.29
C ILE A 199 -6.27 -21.18 -0.80
N ASN A 200 -6.26 -20.25 -1.76
CA ASN A 200 -7.05 -20.39 -2.98
C ASN A 200 -6.30 -21.32 -3.94
N GLN A 201 -6.71 -22.59 -4.00
CA GLN A 201 -6.04 -23.60 -4.83
C GLN A 201 -6.08 -23.25 -6.33
N ALA A 202 -7.22 -22.76 -6.82
CA ALA A 202 -7.35 -22.38 -8.24
C ALA A 202 -6.44 -21.19 -8.58
N GLY A 203 -6.36 -20.18 -7.70
CA GLY A 203 -5.45 -19.03 -7.89
C GLY A 203 -3.97 -19.44 -7.84
N TYR A 204 -3.62 -20.47 -7.08
CA TYR A 204 -2.24 -20.94 -6.95
C TYR A 204 -1.72 -21.68 -8.18
N VAL A 205 -2.58 -22.24 -9.05
CA VAL A 205 -2.18 -22.97 -10.27
C VAL A 205 -1.22 -22.17 -11.15
N LEU A 206 -1.52 -20.88 -11.38
CA LEU A 206 -0.65 -19.97 -12.15
C LEU A 206 0.74 -19.85 -11.52
N HIS A 207 0.80 -19.65 -10.21
CA HIS A 207 2.04 -19.50 -9.46
C HIS A 207 2.86 -20.79 -9.48
N ALA A 208 2.19 -21.95 -9.33
CA ALA A 208 2.84 -23.25 -9.38
C ALA A 208 3.48 -23.52 -10.75
N ALA A 209 2.77 -23.24 -11.85
CA ALA A 209 3.28 -23.40 -13.20
C ALA A 209 4.56 -22.56 -13.42
N ILE A 210 4.52 -21.29 -13.01
CA ILE A 210 5.66 -20.38 -13.15
C ILE A 210 6.84 -20.83 -12.28
N HIS A 211 6.64 -21.11 -11.00
CA HIS A 211 7.74 -21.53 -10.11
C HIS A 211 8.37 -22.88 -10.51
N LYS A 212 7.59 -23.80 -11.09
CA LYS A 212 8.11 -25.07 -11.64
C LYS A 212 8.98 -24.83 -12.87
N ALA A 213 8.55 -23.93 -13.77
CA ALA A 213 9.25 -23.68 -15.03
C ALA A 213 10.42 -22.70 -14.93
N ARG A 214 10.39 -21.78 -13.96
CA ARG A 214 11.36 -20.68 -13.79
C ARG A 214 12.00 -20.72 -12.40
N PRO A 215 13.03 -21.57 -12.18
CA PRO A 215 13.74 -21.65 -10.89
C PRO A 215 14.45 -20.36 -10.46
N ASP A 216 14.73 -19.46 -11.42
CA ASP A 216 15.27 -18.12 -11.19
C ASP A 216 14.25 -17.18 -10.53
N VAL A 217 12.95 -17.42 -10.73
CA VAL A 217 11.87 -16.61 -10.18
C VAL A 217 11.58 -17.01 -8.74
N ARG A 218 11.75 -16.04 -7.83
CA ARG A 218 11.50 -16.23 -6.40
C ARG A 218 10.18 -15.63 -5.95
N CYS A 219 9.76 -14.53 -6.53
CA CYS A 219 8.50 -13.85 -6.20
C CYS A 219 7.62 -13.77 -7.44
N VAL A 220 6.39 -14.25 -7.34
CA VAL A 220 5.36 -14.09 -8.38
C VAL A 220 4.22 -13.26 -7.78
N LEU A 221 3.94 -12.12 -8.39
CA LEU A 221 2.89 -11.19 -7.99
C LEU A 221 1.81 -11.17 -9.08
N HIS A 222 0.58 -11.52 -8.73
CA HIS A 222 -0.56 -11.54 -9.65
C HIS A 222 -1.67 -10.58 -9.19
N MET A 223 -2.01 -9.59 -10.03
CA MET A 223 -3.00 -8.57 -9.69
C MET A 223 -4.01 -8.30 -10.82
N HIS A 224 -5.21 -7.91 -10.42
CA HIS A 224 -6.32 -7.50 -11.29
C HIS A 224 -6.56 -5.98 -11.24
N THR A 225 -5.55 -5.17 -11.52
CA THR A 225 -5.79 -3.72 -11.61
C THR A 225 -6.60 -3.41 -12.87
N ALA A 226 -7.64 -2.57 -12.74
CA ALA A 226 -8.56 -2.27 -13.83
C ALA A 226 -7.83 -1.68 -15.05
N VAL A 227 -6.80 -0.87 -14.82
CA VAL A 227 -6.00 -0.26 -15.89
C VAL A 227 -5.20 -1.30 -16.68
N VAL A 228 -4.59 -2.27 -16.00
CA VAL A 228 -3.82 -3.32 -16.68
C VAL A 228 -4.77 -4.27 -17.42
N SER A 229 -5.94 -4.56 -16.84
CA SER A 229 -7.01 -5.34 -17.49
C SER A 229 -7.54 -4.66 -18.76
N ALA A 230 -7.63 -3.33 -18.75
CA ALA A 230 -8.01 -2.57 -19.94
C ALA A 230 -6.96 -2.70 -21.06
N ILE A 231 -5.67 -2.56 -20.74
CA ILE A 231 -4.57 -2.74 -21.71
C ILE A 231 -4.47 -4.19 -22.18
N SER A 232 -4.61 -5.17 -21.28
CA SER A 232 -4.55 -6.58 -21.66
C SER A 232 -5.69 -6.96 -22.62
N SER A 233 -6.83 -6.25 -22.57
CA SER A 233 -7.94 -6.43 -23.50
C SER A 233 -7.74 -5.75 -24.88
N MET A 234 -6.70 -4.93 -25.06
CA MET A 234 -6.43 -4.25 -26.33
C MET A 234 -5.63 -5.14 -27.28
N LYS A 235 -6.02 -5.20 -28.57
CA LYS A 235 -5.27 -5.97 -29.58
C LYS A 235 -3.78 -5.59 -29.66
N CYS A 236 -3.46 -4.31 -29.47
CA CYS A 236 -2.07 -3.81 -29.47
C CYS A 236 -1.26 -4.20 -28.23
N GLY A 237 -1.92 -4.66 -27.15
CA GLY A 237 -1.27 -4.89 -25.86
C GLY A 237 -0.63 -3.62 -25.30
N LEU A 238 0.40 -3.78 -24.48
CA LEU A 238 1.25 -2.72 -23.98
C LEU A 238 2.30 -2.32 -25.02
N LEU A 239 2.34 -1.03 -25.33
CA LEU A 239 3.25 -0.36 -26.24
C LEU A 239 4.37 0.32 -25.45
N PRO A 240 5.59 0.47 -26.03
CA PRO A 240 6.72 1.11 -25.37
C PRO A 240 6.61 2.65 -25.41
N LEU A 241 5.52 3.19 -24.83
CA LEU A 241 5.17 4.62 -24.86
C LEU A 241 5.77 5.43 -23.74
N SER A 242 6.24 4.78 -22.67
CA SER A 242 6.82 5.42 -21.50
C SER A 242 8.10 4.72 -21.08
N GLN A 243 8.91 5.39 -20.25
CA GLN A 243 10.14 4.79 -19.75
C GLN A 243 9.85 3.54 -18.91
N GLU A 244 8.76 3.53 -18.15
CA GLU A 244 8.29 2.41 -17.33
C GLU A 244 7.98 1.18 -18.20
N ALA A 245 7.33 1.38 -19.35
CA ALA A 245 7.06 0.31 -20.32
C ALA A 245 8.37 -0.30 -20.87
N MET A 246 9.41 0.51 -21.05
CA MET A 246 10.72 0.05 -21.50
C MET A 246 11.54 -0.60 -20.38
N ILE A 247 11.36 -0.15 -19.13
CA ILE A 247 12.03 -0.71 -17.93
C ILE A 247 11.61 -2.15 -17.68
N ILE A 248 10.31 -2.45 -17.81
CA ILE A 248 9.81 -3.82 -17.61
C ILE A 248 10.26 -4.78 -18.73
N GLY A 249 10.59 -4.24 -19.90
CA GLY A 249 11.09 -5.00 -21.05
C GLY A 249 10.01 -5.75 -21.82
N PRO A 250 10.38 -6.82 -22.52
CA PRO A 250 9.43 -7.64 -23.28
C PRO A 250 8.32 -8.22 -22.39
N VAL A 251 7.08 -8.14 -22.88
CA VAL A 251 5.89 -8.59 -22.16
C VAL A 251 5.29 -9.83 -22.83
N GLY A 252 4.98 -10.85 -22.03
CA GLY A 252 4.26 -12.04 -22.47
C GLY A 252 2.77 -11.76 -22.55
N TYR A 253 2.06 -12.52 -23.38
CA TYR A 253 0.60 -12.44 -23.48
C TYR A 253 0.02 -13.84 -23.44
N HIS A 254 -0.92 -14.05 -22.54
CA HIS A 254 -1.65 -15.31 -22.45
C HIS A 254 -3.14 -15.04 -22.64
N ASP A 255 -3.75 -15.72 -23.59
CA ASP A 255 -5.18 -15.59 -23.89
C ASP A 255 -6.02 -16.21 -22.78
N TYR A 256 -7.13 -15.57 -22.42
CA TYR A 256 -8.00 -16.07 -21.34
C TYR A 256 -8.72 -17.34 -21.78
N GLN A 257 -8.50 -18.44 -21.06
CA GLN A 257 -9.16 -19.73 -21.33
C GLN A 257 -10.19 -20.13 -20.26
N GLY A 258 -10.32 -19.37 -19.17
CA GLY A 258 -11.28 -19.63 -18.09
C GLY A 258 -10.63 -19.66 -16.71
N ILE A 259 -11.19 -20.46 -15.80
CA ILE A 259 -10.59 -20.73 -14.48
C ILE A 259 -9.62 -21.89 -14.64
N LEU A 260 -8.38 -21.67 -14.22
CA LEU A 260 -7.25 -22.59 -14.36
C LEU A 260 -7.51 -23.93 -13.64
N ASP A 261 -7.82 -25.02 -14.36
CA ASP A 261 -7.98 -26.35 -13.76
C ASP A 261 -7.30 -27.51 -14.51
N ASP A 262 -6.66 -27.26 -15.67
CA ASP A 262 -6.05 -28.29 -16.51
C ASP A 262 -4.51 -28.18 -16.59
N GLU A 263 -3.82 -29.32 -16.65
CA GLU A 263 -2.36 -29.41 -16.81
C GLU A 263 -1.91 -28.85 -18.17
N SER A 264 -2.74 -28.99 -19.21
CA SER A 264 -2.45 -28.45 -20.55
C SER A 264 -2.34 -26.91 -20.55
N GLU A 265 -3.09 -26.25 -19.67
CA GLU A 265 -3.08 -24.80 -19.52
C GLU A 265 -1.78 -24.33 -18.85
N MET A 266 -1.26 -25.07 -17.87
CA MET A 266 0.03 -24.76 -17.23
C MET A 266 1.18 -24.72 -18.24
N GLU A 267 1.23 -25.67 -19.18
CA GLU A 267 2.25 -25.69 -20.25
C GLU A 267 2.14 -24.47 -21.17
N SER A 268 0.92 -24.07 -21.50
CA SER A 268 0.67 -22.90 -22.36
C SER A 268 1.08 -21.59 -21.70
N ILE A 269 0.76 -21.40 -20.42
CA ILE A 269 1.17 -20.24 -19.60
C ILE A 269 2.69 -20.11 -19.59
N VAL A 270 3.39 -21.22 -19.32
CA VAL A 270 4.85 -21.25 -19.27
C VAL A 270 5.46 -20.88 -20.62
N LYS A 271 4.87 -21.39 -21.72
CA LYS A 271 5.31 -21.08 -23.07
C LYS A 271 5.12 -19.60 -23.42
N ASP A 272 3.97 -19.02 -23.07
CA ASP A 272 3.64 -17.62 -23.38
C ASP A 272 4.50 -16.64 -22.57
N LEU A 273 4.79 -16.97 -21.30
CA LEU A 273 5.74 -16.25 -20.46
C LEU A 273 7.15 -16.34 -21.05
N GLY A 274 7.64 -17.56 -21.29
CA GLY A 274 9.02 -17.81 -21.74
C GLY A 274 10.06 -17.27 -20.76
N ASP A 275 11.02 -16.50 -21.29
CA ASP A 275 12.10 -15.84 -20.54
C ASP A 275 11.72 -14.45 -20.00
N LYS A 276 10.48 -14.00 -20.23
CA LYS A 276 10.00 -12.68 -19.81
C LYS A 276 9.68 -12.66 -18.33
N ASN A 277 9.65 -11.46 -17.76
CA ASN A 277 9.36 -11.24 -16.33
C ASN A 277 7.99 -10.60 -16.08
N VAL A 278 7.31 -10.13 -17.13
CA VAL A 278 5.94 -9.62 -17.04
C VAL A 278 5.10 -10.30 -18.10
N MET A 279 3.90 -10.73 -17.72
CA MET A 279 2.93 -11.29 -18.65
C MET A 279 1.55 -10.68 -18.39
N LEU A 280 0.90 -10.21 -19.45
CA LEU A 280 -0.48 -9.77 -19.41
C LEU A 280 -1.40 -10.94 -19.72
N LEU A 281 -2.30 -11.23 -18.79
CA LEU A 281 -3.39 -12.18 -18.98
C LEU A 281 -4.52 -11.40 -19.65
N ARG A 282 -4.83 -11.75 -20.91
CA ARG A 282 -5.85 -11.04 -21.71
C ARG A 282 -7.16 -10.96 -20.94
N SER A 283 -7.75 -9.77 -20.85
CA SER A 283 -9.04 -9.55 -20.16
C SER A 283 -9.11 -9.98 -18.69
N HIS A 284 -7.96 -10.15 -18.02
CA HIS A 284 -7.91 -10.62 -16.64
C HIS A 284 -7.03 -9.73 -15.75
N GLY A 285 -5.74 -9.61 -16.06
CA GLY A 285 -4.79 -8.91 -15.20
C GLY A 285 -3.35 -9.12 -15.67
N PHE A 286 -2.42 -9.17 -14.73
CA PHE A 286 -1.02 -9.43 -15.04
C PHE A 286 -0.31 -10.26 -13.99
N VAL A 287 0.82 -10.81 -14.38
CA VAL A 287 1.80 -11.44 -13.50
C VAL A 287 3.14 -10.71 -13.65
N ALA A 288 3.81 -10.49 -12.52
CA ALA A 288 5.18 -10.01 -12.44
C ALA A 288 6.04 -11.04 -11.71
N CYS A 289 7.13 -11.46 -12.35
CA CYS A 289 8.06 -12.49 -11.90
C CYS A 289 9.41 -11.85 -11.58
N GLY A 290 9.77 -11.81 -10.30
CA GLY A 290 11.03 -11.24 -9.83
C GLY A 290 11.96 -12.28 -9.20
N GLU A 291 13.26 -12.05 -9.30
CA GLU A 291 14.27 -12.82 -8.56
C GLU A 291 14.19 -12.54 -7.04
N SER A 292 13.51 -11.46 -6.65
CA SER A 292 13.26 -11.08 -5.26
C SER A 292 11.92 -10.36 -5.13
N VAL A 293 11.50 -10.08 -3.90
CA VAL A 293 10.27 -9.31 -3.59
C VAL A 293 10.38 -7.90 -4.18
N GLU A 294 11.57 -7.31 -4.09
CA GLU A 294 11.88 -5.97 -4.54
C GLU A 294 11.82 -5.85 -6.08
N ASP A 295 12.39 -6.81 -6.81
CA ASP A 295 12.31 -6.86 -8.28
C ASP A 295 10.86 -7.10 -8.75
N ALA A 296 10.12 -8.00 -8.10
CA ALA A 296 8.71 -8.23 -8.42
C ALA A 296 7.85 -6.98 -8.19
N LEU A 297 8.06 -6.26 -7.08
CA LEU A 297 7.38 -4.99 -6.84
C LEU A 297 7.77 -3.95 -7.90
N HIS A 298 9.06 -3.81 -8.19
CA HIS A 298 9.56 -2.87 -9.19
C HIS A 298 8.92 -3.10 -10.57
N LEU A 299 8.85 -4.37 -11.01
CA LEU A 299 8.18 -4.75 -12.24
C LEU A 299 6.68 -4.44 -12.20
N ALA A 300 6.00 -4.76 -11.11
CA ALA A 300 4.56 -4.51 -10.97
C ALA A 300 4.23 -3.02 -10.99
N PHE A 301 4.99 -2.20 -10.26
CA PHE A 301 4.82 -0.76 -10.18
C PHE A 301 5.01 -0.09 -11.53
N ASN A 302 6.08 -0.42 -12.24
CA ASN A 302 6.30 0.09 -13.59
C ASN A 302 5.24 -0.41 -14.58
N THR A 303 4.76 -1.66 -14.44
CA THR A 303 3.69 -2.19 -15.31
C THR A 303 2.39 -1.41 -15.16
N VAL A 304 1.98 -1.11 -13.92
CA VAL A 304 0.75 -0.34 -13.66
C VAL A 304 0.88 1.07 -14.24
N ILE A 305 1.99 1.77 -13.99
CA ILE A 305 2.23 3.13 -14.52
C ILE A 305 2.30 3.14 -16.05
N ALA A 306 2.97 2.16 -16.66
CA ALA A 306 3.04 2.01 -18.11
C ALA A 306 1.63 1.86 -18.72
N CYS A 307 0.80 1.00 -18.11
CA CYS A 307 -0.58 0.79 -18.55
C CYS A 307 -1.43 2.06 -18.39
N GLU A 308 -1.31 2.75 -17.26
CA GLU A 308 -2.00 4.02 -17.03
C GLU A 308 -1.61 5.09 -18.05
N THR A 309 -0.32 5.21 -18.34
CA THR A 309 0.20 6.16 -19.32
C THR A 309 -0.37 5.86 -20.70
N GLN A 310 -0.38 4.60 -21.12
CA GLN A 310 -0.95 4.20 -22.39
C GLN A 310 -2.47 4.44 -22.45
N ILE A 311 -3.25 4.13 -21.41
CA ILE A 311 -4.69 4.40 -21.40
C ILE A 311 -4.97 5.89 -21.58
N ARG A 312 -4.20 6.76 -20.91
CA ARG A 312 -4.34 8.21 -21.05
C ARG A 312 -3.95 8.68 -22.46
N ALA A 313 -2.87 8.13 -23.02
CA ALA A 313 -2.38 8.46 -24.36
C ALA A 313 -3.33 7.95 -25.47
N ALA A 314 -3.91 6.76 -25.32
CA ALA A 314 -4.78 6.13 -26.33
C ALA A 314 -6.03 6.96 -26.68
N ARG A 315 -6.41 7.92 -25.82
CA ARG A 315 -7.48 8.90 -26.11
C ARG A 315 -7.18 9.78 -27.33
N ALA A 316 -5.90 9.91 -27.70
CA ALA A 316 -5.47 10.60 -28.91
C ALA A 316 -5.55 9.73 -30.18
N GLY A 317 -5.93 8.46 -30.07
CA GLY A 317 -5.84 7.47 -31.16
C GLY A 317 -4.47 6.79 -31.17
N ILE A 318 -4.43 5.46 -31.21
CA ILE A 318 -3.17 4.67 -31.14
C ILE A 318 -2.25 5.01 -32.32
N GLU A 319 -2.84 5.31 -33.48
CA GLU A 319 -2.17 5.71 -34.70
C GLU A 319 -1.44 7.06 -34.60
N ASN A 320 -1.82 7.91 -33.64
CA ASN A 320 -1.22 9.22 -33.42
C ASN A 320 -0.10 9.19 -32.36
N LEU A 321 0.21 8.01 -31.81
CA LEU A 321 1.22 7.86 -30.78
C LEU A 321 2.62 7.71 -31.38
N VAL A 322 3.58 8.36 -30.75
CA VAL A 322 4.99 8.26 -31.14
C VAL A 322 5.60 7.04 -30.47
N ILE A 323 6.04 6.07 -31.27
CA ILE A 323 6.78 4.89 -30.81
C ILE A 323 8.29 5.18 -30.92
N PRO A 324 9.05 5.12 -29.82
CA PRO A 324 10.50 5.30 -29.85
C PRO A 324 11.21 4.23 -30.68
N ASP A 325 12.40 4.57 -31.18
CA ASP A 325 13.25 3.63 -31.91
C ASP A 325 13.63 2.41 -31.05
N GLU A 326 13.70 1.24 -31.67
CA GLU A 326 13.96 -0.03 -30.99
C GLU A 326 15.29 -0.02 -30.22
N LYS A 327 16.33 0.65 -30.74
CA LYS A 327 17.62 0.78 -30.03
C LYS A 327 17.52 1.63 -28.77
N ALA A 328 16.63 2.61 -28.75
CA ALA A 328 16.38 3.42 -27.57
C ALA A 328 15.68 2.58 -26.49
N VAL A 329 14.64 1.82 -26.88
CA VAL A 329 13.93 0.89 -26.00
C VAL A 329 14.89 -0.13 -25.38
N GLU A 330 15.72 -0.78 -26.22
CA GLU A 330 16.68 -1.78 -25.75
C GLU A 330 17.71 -1.18 -24.78
N ARG A 331 18.18 0.06 -25.04
CA ARG A 331 19.12 0.75 -24.16
C ARG A 331 18.53 1.03 -22.79
N VAL A 332 17.27 1.48 -22.73
CA VAL A 332 16.57 1.73 -21.46
C VAL A 332 16.47 0.43 -20.68
N TYR A 333 15.99 -0.65 -21.30
CA TYR A 333 15.88 -1.96 -20.65
C TYR A 333 17.22 -2.47 -20.10
N LYS A 334 18.28 -2.47 -20.93
CA LYS A 334 19.63 -2.88 -20.53
C LYS A 334 20.20 -2.02 -19.40
N THR A 335 19.88 -0.74 -19.36
CA THR A 335 20.35 0.17 -18.30
C THR A 335 19.60 -0.10 -17.00
N ALA A 336 18.28 -0.25 -17.06
CA ALA A 336 17.45 -0.54 -15.90
C ALA A 336 17.82 -1.87 -15.23
N ARG A 337 18.11 -2.91 -16.04
CA ARG A 337 18.55 -4.23 -15.54
C ARG A 337 19.91 -4.25 -14.85
N LYS A 338 20.71 -3.16 -14.89
CA LYS A 338 21.95 -3.02 -14.10
C LYS A 338 21.69 -2.67 -12.62
N GLY A 339 20.45 -2.33 -12.27
CA GLY A 339 20.06 -1.90 -10.92
C GLY A 339 20.66 -0.56 -10.50
N GLY A 340 20.49 -0.18 -9.23
CA GLY A 340 21.12 1.01 -8.65
C GLY A 340 20.36 2.33 -8.75
N GLY A 341 19.17 2.35 -9.35
CA GLY A 341 18.28 3.52 -9.34
C GLY A 341 18.86 4.82 -9.93
N GLY A 342 19.93 4.72 -10.73
CA GLY A 342 20.58 5.88 -11.35
C GLY A 342 21.45 6.74 -10.42
N VAL A 343 21.65 6.33 -9.16
CA VAL A 343 22.50 7.07 -8.19
C VAL A 343 23.97 6.81 -8.50
N ASP A 344 24.81 7.87 -8.45
CA ASP A 344 26.27 7.72 -8.55
C ASP A 344 26.79 6.89 -7.36
N ARG A 345 27.37 5.74 -7.69
CA ARG A 345 27.79 4.68 -6.75
C ARG A 345 29.19 4.90 -6.17
N ASN A 346 29.83 6.03 -6.50
CA ASN A 346 31.14 6.35 -6.00
C ASN A 346 31.10 6.71 -4.51
N GLY A 347 31.42 5.73 -3.65
CA GLY A 347 31.78 5.95 -2.25
C GLY A 347 30.71 5.68 -1.19
N ALA A 348 29.48 5.30 -1.56
CA ALA A 348 28.47 4.90 -0.58
C ALA A 348 28.85 3.56 0.07
N LYS A 349 29.07 3.59 1.38
CA LYS A 349 29.44 2.43 2.20
C LYS A 349 28.38 2.19 3.27
N ASP A 350 28.09 0.93 3.57
CA ASP A 350 27.26 0.54 4.71
C ASP A 350 27.98 0.85 6.03
N ALA A 351 27.29 0.61 7.15
CA ALA A 351 27.83 0.82 8.50
C ALA A 351 29.13 0.02 8.75
N GLU A 352 29.33 -1.07 8.01
CA GLU A 352 30.49 -1.94 8.03
C GLU A 352 31.60 -1.54 7.02
N GLY A 353 31.41 -0.43 6.28
CA GLY A 353 32.39 0.10 5.34
C GLY A 353 32.43 -0.59 3.98
N LYS A 354 31.49 -1.50 3.69
CA LYS A 354 31.36 -2.21 2.42
C LYS A 354 30.51 -1.40 1.43
N GLN A 355 30.91 -1.44 0.17
CA GLN A 355 30.23 -0.69 -0.88
C GLN A 355 28.79 -1.19 -1.06
N ILE A 356 27.82 -0.26 -1.01
CA ILE A 356 26.41 -0.57 -1.18
C ILE A 356 26.12 -0.73 -2.67
N ASN A 357 25.81 -1.97 -3.07
CA ASN A 357 25.43 -2.31 -4.44
C ASN A 357 23.97 -2.75 -4.48
N TRP A 358 23.07 -1.78 -4.63
CA TRP A 358 21.64 -2.05 -4.80
C TRP A 358 21.36 -2.88 -6.04
N ARG A 359 20.65 -3.99 -5.86
CA ARG A 359 20.05 -4.76 -6.96
C ARG A 359 18.79 -4.06 -7.48
N ILE A 360 18.12 -4.69 -8.43
CA ILE A 360 16.91 -4.15 -9.06
C ILE A 360 15.82 -4.00 -7.99
N GLY A 361 15.15 -2.85 -7.96
CA GLY A 361 14.06 -2.56 -7.02
C GLY A 361 14.48 -2.29 -5.57
N GLU A 362 15.67 -2.67 -5.11
CA GLU A 362 16.02 -2.58 -3.68
C GLU A 362 16.02 -1.14 -3.14
N LEU A 363 16.55 -0.17 -3.89
CA LEU A 363 16.55 1.23 -3.45
C LEU A 363 15.12 1.81 -3.34
N GLU A 364 14.24 1.42 -4.27
CA GLU A 364 12.83 1.81 -4.26
C GLU A 364 12.08 1.11 -3.12
N TRP A 365 12.36 -0.16 -2.89
CA TRP A 365 11.84 -0.93 -1.76
C TRP A 365 12.15 -0.26 -0.42
N GLU A 366 13.39 0.16 -0.19
CA GLU A 366 13.77 0.86 1.05
C GLU A 366 13.01 2.18 1.22
N ALA A 367 12.70 2.88 0.13
CA ALA A 367 11.85 4.07 0.19
C ALA A 367 10.42 3.71 0.62
N TRP A 368 9.86 2.64 0.09
CA TRP A 368 8.54 2.15 0.47
C TRP A 368 8.51 1.58 1.90
N MET A 369 9.59 0.97 2.37
CA MET A 369 9.70 0.54 3.77
C MET A 369 9.62 1.73 4.72
N ARG A 370 10.29 2.86 4.42
CA ARG A 370 10.13 4.10 5.21
C ARG A 370 8.69 4.62 5.21
N VAL A 371 7.94 4.45 4.11
CA VAL A 371 6.52 4.82 4.05
C VAL A 371 5.68 3.91 4.95
N LEU A 372 5.89 2.59 4.90
CA LEU A 372 5.19 1.66 5.79
C LEU A 372 5.57 1.89 7.25
N ASP A 373 6.85 2.08 7.54
CA ASP A 373 7.35 2.40 8.87
C ASP A 373 6.70 3.69 9.36
N ASN A 374 6.55 4.72 8.53
CA ASN A 374 5.83 5.94 8.93
C ASN A 374 4.32 5.73 9.07
N ALA A 375 3.69 4.93 8.21
CA ALA A 375 2.27 4.61 8.36
C ALA A 375 1.98 3.84 9.66
N VAL A 376 2.96 3.06 10.13
CA VAL A 376 2.94 2.31 11.39
C VAL A 376 3.46 3.17 12.56
N CYS A 377 4.41 4.08 12.33
CA CYS A 377 5.07 4.97 13.31
C CYS A 377 4.32 6.27 13.60
N ILE A 378 3.44 6.73 12.70
CA ILE A 378 2.49 7.82 13.01
C ILE A 378 1.60 7.45 14.22
N LEU A 379 1.60 6.18 14.67
CA LEU A 379 1.01 5.74 15.94
C LEU A 379 2.00 5.08 16.94
N LEU A 380 3.28 4.87 16.60
CA LEU A 380 4.30 4.25 17.49
C LEU A 380 5.35 5.22 18.05
N CYS A 381 5.24 6.54 17.84
CA CYS A 381 6.12 7.54 18.49
C CYS A 381 6.07 7.58 20.04
N ILE A 382 5.53 6.55 20.72
CA ILE A 382 5.57 6.41 22.19
C ILE A 382 6.32 5.15 22.66
N SER A 383 6.78 4.23 21.80
CA SER A 383 7.60 3.10 22.27
C SER A 383 8.96 3.06 21.60
N GLY A 384 9.96 3.61 22.30
CA GLY A 384 11.37 3.46 21.97
C GLY A 384 11.74 1.99 21.88
N SER A 385 11.98 1.51 20.67
CA SER A 385 12.65 0.25 20.38
C SER A 385 13.19 0.34 18.97
N ASP A 386 14.51 0.29 18.85
CA ASP A 386 15.30 0.46 17.64
C ASP A 386 14.79 -0.36 16.44
N PHE A 387 14.12 0.30 15.50
CA PHE A 387 14.19 -0.06 14.09
C PHE A 387 15.17 0.90 13.42
N LYS A 388 16.45 0.51 13.42
CA LYS A 388 17.47 1.09 12.54
C LYS A 388 17.80 0.03 11.50
N LEU A 389 17.20 0.15 10.33
CA LEU A 389 17.73 -0.41 9.10
C LEU A 389 18.34 0.77 8.34
N TRP A 390 19.68 0.79 8.27
CA TRP A 390 20.47 1.75 7.51
C TRP A 390 20.67 1.23 6.09
#